data_AF-A0A7W4IWF0-F1
#
_entry.id   AF-A0A7W4IWF0-F1
#
_cell.length_a   1.000
_cell.length_b   1.000
_cell.length_c   1.000
_cell.angle_alpha   90.00
_cell.angle_beta   90.00
_cell.angle_gamma   90.00
#
_symmetry.space_group_name_H-M   'P 1'
#
loop_
_entity.id
_entity.type
_entity.pdbx_description
1 polymer ?
#
loop_
_entity_poly.entity_id
_entity_poly.type
_entity_poly.pdbx_seq_one_letter_code
_entity_poly.pdbx_strand_id
1 'polypeptide(L)'
;MTEAQRTDLEYQFRVVYTLDAVSKSRANFQFVLPESAEGKEIRNVLVQHKLADHLYPHKPGDIISIIQQKTGKTFTQRNHTQAWRMFEVRPRAGATRPEITKRDWCVYHDAHKDYTYSDQWVDFLSTKVNNEEEFTALKAFKI
;
A
#
# COMPACT_ATOMS: atom_id res chain seq x y z
N MET A 1 -6.13 28.77 -10.30
CA MET A 1 -5.03 28.07 -11.00
C MET A 1 -5.62 27.07 -11.97
N THR A 2 -5.23 27.13 -13.23
CA THR A 2 -5.62 26.15 -14.26
C THR A 2 -4.82 24.86 -14.10
N GLU A 3 -5.34 23.75 -14.64
CA GLU A 3 -4.68 22.44 -14.59
C GLU A 3 -3.31 22.47 -15.28
N ALA A 4 -3.15 23.30 -16.31
CA ALA A 4 -1.87 23.57 -16.98
C ALA A 4 -0.82 24.26 -16.09
N GLN A 5 -1.23 25.03 -15.07
CA GLN A 5 -0.30 25.64 -14.11
C GLN A 5 0.19 24.64 -13.05
N ARG A 6 -0.43 23.45 -12.93
CA ARG A 6 -0.01 22.39 -11.99
C ARG A 6 1.06 21.46 -12.57
N THR A 7 1.16 21.39 -13.90
CA THR A 7 2.13 20.57 -14.64
C THR A 7 3.36 21.33 -15.11
N ASP A 8 3.41 22.64 -14.86
CA ASP A 8 4.55 23.48 -15.18
C ASP A 8 5.77 23.08 -14.32
N LEU A 9 6.81 22.60 -14.99
CA LEU A 9 8.09 22.20 -14.39
C LEU A 9 8.80 23.37 -13.71
N GLU A 10 8.52 24.61 -14.11
CA GLU A 10 9.10 25.82 -13.53
C GLU A 10 8.60 26.07 -12.08
N TYR A 11 7.48 25.46 -11.69
CA TYR A 11 6.85 25.60 -10.36
C TYR A 11 6.96 24.34 -9.49
N GLN A 12 7.73 23.33 -9.90
CA GLN A 12 7.98 22.14 -9.07
C GLN A 12 9.16 22.40 -8.11
N PHE A 13 8.85 22.67 -6.85
CA PHE A 13 9.86 22.66 -5.79
C PHE A 13 9.88 21.30 -5.09
N ARG A 14 11.06 20.67 -5.02
CA ARG A 14 11.29 19.46 -4.24
C ARG A 14 11.69 19.88 -2.82
N VAL A 15 10.80 19.68 -1.85
CA VAL A 15 11.08 19.96 -0.44
C VAL A 15 11.78 18.76 0.18
N VAL A 16 12.97 18.97 0.73
CA VAL A 16 13.72 17.97 1.51
C VAL A 16 13.74 18.44 2.96
N TYR A 17 13.25 17.61 3.88
CA TYR A 17 13.32 17.89 5.31
C TYR A 17 14.53 17.17 5.91
N THR A 18 15.45 17.94 6.50
CA THR A 18 16.52 17.41 7.37
C THR A 18 16.26 17.88 8.79
N LEU A 19 16.19 16.94 9.72
CA LEU A 19 16.03 17.24 11.15
C LEU A 19 17.41 17.47 11.75
N ASP A 20 17.81 18.74 11.87
CA ASP A 20 18.92 19.10 12.72
C ASP A 20 18.45 19.15 14.18
N ALA A 21 19.25 18.61 15.09
CA ALA A 21 18.94 18.62 16.53
C ALA A 21 19.16 20.02 17.11
N VAL A 22 18.27 20.97 16.77
CA VAL A 22 18.26 22.33 17.31
C VAL A 22 17.09 22.51 18.27
N SER A 23 17.33 23.26 19.35
CA SER A 23 16.29 23.67 20.29
C SER A 23 15.15 24.40 19.56
N LYS A 24 13.90 24.26 20.03
CA LYS A 24 12.69 24.88 19.43
C LYS A 24 12.82 26.38 19.08
N SER A 25 13.73 27.12 19.71
CA SER A 25 14.02 28.53 19.44
C SER A 25 14.97 28.82 18.27
N ARG A 26 15.57 27.79 17.66
CA ARG A 26 16.56 27.90 16.56
C ARG A 26 16.15 27.12 15.31
N ALA A 27 14.94 26.57 15.26
CA ALA A 27 14.44 25.92 14.06
C ALA A 27 14.12 27.00 13.00
N ASN A 28 14.95 27.07 11.97
CA ASN A 28 14.77 27.95 10.81
C ASN A 28 14.55 27.11 9.54
N PHE A 29 13.68 27.59 8.66
CA PHE A 29 13.55 27.06 7.30
C PHE A 29 14.55 27.79 6.40
N GLN A 30 15.41 27.04 5.70
CA GLN A 30 16.30 27.60 4.70
C GLN A 30 16.04 26.92 3.35
N PHE A 31 15.75 27.73 2.35
CA PHE A 31 15.65 27.26 0.96
C PHE A 31 17.04 27.32 0.34
N VAL A 32 17.54 26.18 -0.11
CA VAL A 32 18.82 26.07 -0.82
C VAL A 32 18.55 25.71 -2.28
N LEU A 33 19.32 26.29 -3.19
CA LEU A 33 19.28 25.90 -4.59
C LEU A 33 20.03 24.57 -4.75
N PRO A 34 19.50 23.60 -5.53
CA PRO A 34 20.17 22.31 -5.74
C PRO A 34 21.61 22.42 -6.23
N GLU A 35 21.91 23.47 -7.00
CA GLU A 35 23.22 23.69 -7.61
C GLU A 35 24.20 24.49 -6.75
N SER A 36 23.77 25.01 -5.60
CA SER A 36 24.65 25.74 -4.68
C SER A 36 25.64 24.80 -3.99
N ALA A 37 26.73 25.34 -3.44
CA ALA A 37 27.72 24.54 -2.73
C ALA A 37 27.08 23.79 -1.55
N GLU A 38 26.17 24.45 -0.84
CA GLU A 38 25.38 23.91 0.26
C GLU A 38 24.39 22.85 -0.24
N GLY A 39 23.73 23.07 -1.38
CA GLY A 39 22.82 22.09 -2.01
C GLY A 39 23.54 20.81 -2.46
N LYS A 40 24.81 20.93 -2.89
CA LYS A 40 25.67 19.79 -3.26
C LYS A 40 26.22 19.03 -2.05
N GLU A 41 26.34 19.70 -0.91
CA GLU A 41 26.80 19.12 0.36
C GLU A 41 25.68 18.34 1.08
N ILE A 42 24.41 18.73 0.90
CA ILE A 42 23.23 17.97 1.34
C ILE A 42 23.04 16.72 0.45
N ARG A 43 23.94 15.75 0.58
CA ARG A 43 23.94 14.51 -0.21
C ARG A 43 23.31 13.31 0.49
N ASN A 44 23.10 13.37 1.81
CA ASN A 44 22.49 12.28 2.55
C ASN A 44 21.00 12.54 2.76
N VAL A 45 20.24 12.49 1.66
CA VAL A 45 18.81 12.26 1.75
C VAL A 45 18.63 10.84 2.27
N LEU A 46 18.34 10.68 3.55
CA LEU A 46 17.74 9.44 4.06
C LEU A 46 16.36 9.33 3.42
N VAL A 47 16.31 8.82 2.19
CA VAL A 47 15.08 8.38 1.56
C VAL A 47 14.66 7.17 2.37
N GLN A 48 13.77 7.39 3.33
CA GLN A 48 13.05 6.30 3.95
C GLN A 48 12.13 5.73 2.85
N HIS A 49 12.68 4.87 2.01
CA HIS A 49 11.89 3.96 1.22
C HIS A 49 11.07 3.18 2.24
N LYS A 50 9.81 3.58 2.44
CA LYS A 50 8.83 2.70 3.07
C LYS A 50 8.82 1.49 2.16
N LEU A 51 9.57 0.45 2.56
CA LEU A 51 9.61 -0.83 1.88
C LEU A 51 8.16 -1.23 1.64
N ALA A 52 7.86 -1.70 0.43
CA ALA A 52 6.52 -2.16 0.08
C ALA A 52 5.95 -3.10 1.16
N ASP A 53 6.83 -3.83 1.84
CA ASP A 53 6.57 -4.67 3.01
C ASP A 53 5.75 -4.00 4.13
N HIS A 54 5.93 -2.71 4.41
CA HIS A 54 5.11 -2.04 5.43
C HIS A 54 3.69 -1.73 4.92
N LEU A 55 3.54 -1.47 3.61
CA LEU A 55 2.24 -1.17 3.01
C LEU A 55 1.40 -2.43 2.79
N TYR A 56 2.06 -3.58 2.62
CA TYR A 56 1.44 -4.88 2.38
C TYR A 56 2.04 -5.95 3.30
N PRO A 57 1.82 -5.86 4.62
CA PRO A 57 2.50 -6.74 5.58
C PRO A 57 1.91 -8.17 5.61
N HIS A 58 0.73 -8.40 5.03
CA HIS A 58 -0.02 -9.63 5.24
C HIS A 58 0.10 -10.61 4.09
N LYS A 59 0.51 -11.85 4.39
CA LYS A 59 0.38 -12.99 3.46
C LYS A 59 -1.05 -13.54 3.49
N PRO A 60 -1.47 -14.33 2.48
CA PRO A 60 -2.80 -14.95 2.47
C PRO A 60 -3.16 -15.73 3.75
N GLY A 61 -2.18 -16.39 4.37
CA GLY A 61 -2.37 -17.10 5.63
C GLY A 61 -2.68 -16.15 6.80
N ASP A 62 -1.96 -15.04 6.89
CA ASP A 62 -2.15 -14.03 7.93
C ASP A 62 -3.54 -13.40 7.83
N ILE A 63 -3.99 -13.07 6.62
CA ILE A 63 -5.35 -12.56 6.35
C ILE A 63 -6.42 -13.48 6.96
N ILE A 64 -6.27 -14.80 6.80
CA ILE A 64 -7.24 -15.77 7.31
C ILE A 64 -7.26 -15.73 8.84
N SER A 65 -6.10 -15.79 9.48
CA SER A 65 -5.98 -15.74 10.93
C SER A 65 -6.53 -14.43 11.49
N ILE A 66 -6.22 -13.28 10.88
CA ILE A 66 -6.69 -11.97 11.33
C ILE A 66 -8.22 -11.86 11.20
N ILE A 67 -8.80 -12.31 10.09
CA ILE A 67 -10.27 -12.26 9.91
C ILE A 67 -10.97 -13.17 10.90
N GLN A 68 -10.47 -14.39 11.12
CA GLN A 68 -11.03 -15.31 12.11
C GLN A 68 -10.98 -14.69 13.51
N GLN A 69 -9.87 -14.05 13.88
CA GLN A 69 -9.73 -13.36 15.17
C GLN A 69 -10.67 -12.15 15.29
N LYS A 70 -10.78 -11.32 14.24
CA LYS A 70 -11.61 -10.11 14.25
C LYS A 70 -13.12 -10.41 14.24
N THR A 71 -13.55 -11.45 13.53
CA THR A 71 -14.97 -11.72 13.27
C THR A 71 -15.53 -12.90 14.07
N GLY A 72 -14.68 -13.77 14.60
CA GLY A 72 -15.08 -15.04 15.22
C GLY A 72 -15.69 -16.06 14.25
N LYS A 73 -15.74 -15.76 12.95
CA LYS A 73 -16.34 -16.63 11.93
C LYS A 73 -15.29 -17.51 11.26
N THR A 74 -15.71 -18.69 10.81
CA THR A 74 -14.86 -19.62 10.06
C THR A 74 -14.55 -19.08 8.66
N PHE A 75 -13.43 -18.37 8.53
CA PHE A 75 -12.88 -17.91 7.26
C PHE A 75 -11.79 -18.87 6.79
N THR A 76 -11.83 -19.38 5.56
CA THR A 76 -10.89 -20.40 5.06
C THR A 76 -10.09 -19.91 3.86
N GLN A 77 -9.05 -20.65 3.47
CA GLN A 77 -8.28 -20.39 2.24
C GLN A 77 -9.16 -20.33 0.98
N ARG A 78 -10.22 -21.15 0.94
CA ARG A 78 -11.20 -21.13 -0.14
C ARG A 78 -11.97 -19.82 -0.17
N ASN A 79 -12.41 -19.33 0.98
CA ASN A 79 -13.13 -18.04 1.10
C ASN A 79 -12.24 -16.88 0.67
N HIS A 80 -10.96 -16.88 1.07
CA HIS A 80 -10.01 -15.88 0.60
C HIS A 80 -9.86 -15.94 -0.94
N THR A 81 -9.81 -17.16 -1.49
CA THR A 81 -9.73 -17.37 -2.95
C THR A 81 -10.96 -16.86 -3.69
N GLN A 82 -12.14 -17.09 -3.12
CA GLN A 82 -13.39 -16.53 -3.63
C GLN A 82 -13.37 -15.00 -3.59
N ALA A 83 -12.88 -14.42 -2.49
CA ALA A 83 -12.92 -12.97 -2.29
C ALA A 83 -12.04 -12.23 -3.29
N TRP A 84 -10.76 -12.60 -3.42
CA TRP A 84 -9.90 -11.88 -4.36
C TRP A 84 -10.32 -12.06 -5.83
N ARG A 85 -11.03 -13.15 -6.15
CA ARG A 85 -11.62 -13.37 -7.48
C ARG A 85 -12.90 -12.58 -7.71
N MET A 86 -13.81 -12.57 -6.73
CA MET A 86 -15.08 -11.84 -6.79
C MET A 86 -14.85 -10.33 -6.91
N PHE A 87 -13.85 -9.82 -6.17
CA PHE A 87 -13.50 -8.39 -6.18
C PHE A 87 -12.36 -8.06 -7.14
N GLU A 88 -11.90 -9.02 -7.96
CA GLU A 88 -10.84 -8.82 -8.97
C GLU A 88 -9.61 -8.09 -8.42
N VAL A 89 -9.18 -8.47 -7.22
CA VAL A 89 -8.08 -7.84 -6.48
C VAL A 89 -6.74 -8.12 -7.17
N ARG A 90 -6.62 -9.30 -7.77
CA ARG A 90 -5.41 -9.74 -8.48
C ARG A 90 -5.77 -10.63 -9.68
N PRO A 91 -4.85 -10.81 -10.64
CA PRO A 91 -5.06 -11.65 -11.80
C PRO A 91 -5.23 -13.13 -11.41
N ARG A 92 -5.81 -13.91 -12.32
CA ARG A 92 -5.89 -15.36 -12.17
C ARG A 92 -4.49 -15.98 -12.21
N ALA A 93 -4.37 -17.17 -11.60
CA ALA A 93 -3.15 -17.95 -11.70
C ALA A 93 -2.81 -18.20 -13.18
N GLY A 94 -1.54 -18.00 -13.55
CA GLY A 94 -1.07 -18.15 -14.93
C GLY A 94 -1.35 -16.95 -15.84
N ALA A 95 -1.84 -15.82 -15.32
CA ALA A 95 -1.93 -14.59 -16.10
C ALA A 95 -0.54 -14.14 -16.57
N THR A 96 -0.45 -13.65 -17.81
CA THR A 96 0.78 -13.14 -18.42
C THR A 96 1.37 -11.95 -17.66
N ARG A 97 0.54 -11.25 -16.88
CA ARG A 97 0.87 -10.04 -16.14
C ARG A 97 0.37 -10.12 -14.70
N PRO A 98 1.08 -10.84 -13.80
CA PRO A 98 0.69 -11.02 -12.40
C PRO A 98 0.73 -9.71 -11.59
N GLU A 99 1.46 -8.70 -12.06
CA GLU A 99 1.64 -7.41 -11.42
C GLU A 99 0.42 -6.48 -11.50
N ILE A 100 -0.59 -6.82 -12.32
CA ILE A 100 -1.82 -6.04 -12.45
C ILE A 100 -2.75 -6.34 -11.27
N THR A 101 -2.46 -5.75 -10.12
CA THR A 101 -3.27 -5.87 -8.91
C THR A 101 -3.97 -4.55 -8.58
N LYS A 102 -5.04 -4.62 -7.78
CA LYS A 102 -5.60 -3.44 -7.11
C LYS A 102 -4.63 -3.00 -6.03
N ARG A 103 -3.81 -2.00 -6.34
CA ARG A 103 -2.70 -1.55 -5.48
C ARG A 103 -3.14 -1.11 -4.09
N ASP A 104 -4.37 -0.65 -3.88
CA ASP A 104 -4.82 -0.31 -2.53
C ASP A 104 -4.90 -1.54 -1.60
N TRP A 105 -5.01 -2.73 -2.18
CA TRP A 105 -5.31 -3.98 -1.47
C TRP A 105 -4.23 -5.05 -1.59
N CYS A 106 -3.52 -5.10 -2.72
CA CYS A 106 -2.63 -6.21 -3.04
C CYS A 106 -1.45 -5.75 -3.89
N VAL A 107 -0.27 -6.32 -3.63
CA VAL A 107 0.93 -6.16 -4.46
C VAL A 107 1.49 -7.54 -4.81
N TYR A 108 2.05 -7.64 -6.02
CA TYR A 108 2.81 -8.80 -6.47
C TYR A 108 4.31 -8.57 -6.24
N HIS A 109 4.99 -9.54 -5.65
CA HIS A 109 6.44 -9.53 -5.47
C HIS A 109 7.10 -10.43 -6.49
N ASP A 110 7.80 -9.84 -7.46
CA ASP A 110 8.46 -10.59 -8.53
C ASP A 110 9.57 -11.52 -7.99
N ALA A 111 10.30 -11.07 -6.96
CA ALA A 111 11.41 -11.82 -6.35
C ALA A 111 10.98 -13.18 -5.75
N HIS A 112 9.77 -13.25 -5.19
CA HIS A 112 9.25 -14.44 -4.53
C HIS A 112 8.03 -15.06 -5.23
N LYS A 113 7.57 -14.42 -6.32
CA LYS A 113 6.40 -14.81 -7.11
C LYS A 113 5.12 -14.97 -6.28
N ASP A 114 5.01 -14.18 -5.22
CA ASP A 114 3.88 -14.20 -4.28
C ASP A 114 3.15 -12.85 -4.22
N TYR A 115 2.05 -12.84 -3.48
CA TYR A 115 1.22 -11.66 -3.31
C TYR A 115 1.08 -11.36 -1.82
N THR A 116 1.15 -10.09 -1.49
CA THR A 116 0.91 -9.59 -0.13
C THR A 116 -0.19 -8.53 -0.15
N TYR A 117 -0.81 -8.33 1.01
CA TYR A 117 -2.04 -7.57 1.16
C TYR A 117 -1.90 -6.50 2.22
N SER A 118 -2.64 -5.40 2.03
CA SER A 118 -2.66 -4.26 2.95
C SER A 118 -3.69 -4.46 4.07
N ASP A 119 -3.60 -3.63 5.11
CA ASP A 119 -4.62 -3.56 6.17
C ASP A 119 -6.00 -3.20 5.62
N GLN A 120 -6.06 -2.36 4.57
CA GLN A 120 -7.33 -1.97 3.94
C GLN A 120 -8.09 -3.17 3.40
N TRP A 121 -7.37 -4.17 2.86
CA TRP A 121 -7.98 -5.41 2.39
C TRP A 121 -8.56 -6.23 3.56
N VAL A 122 -7.84 -6.30 4.68
CA VAL A 122 -8.31 -6.98 5.90
C VAL A 122 -9.60 -6.35 6.41
N ASP A 123 -9.65 -5.02 6.50
CA ASP A 123 -10.80 -4.32 7.06
C ASP A 123 -12.02 -4.42 6.14
N PHE A 124 -11.80 -4.33 4.83
CA PHE A 124 -12.83 -4.58 3.84
C PHE A 124 -13.42 -5.99 3.99
N LEU A 125 -12.58 -7.03 4.02
CA LEU A 125 -13.03 -8.41 4.19
C LEU A 125 -13.74 -8.63 5.52
N SER A 126 -13.23 -8.05 6.61
CA SER A 126 -13.84 -8.17 7.94
C SER A 126 -15.26 -7.61 7.94
N THR A 127 -15.49 -6.50 7.24
CA THR A 127 -16.82 -5.90 7.06
C THR A 127 -17.75 -6.83 6.28
N LYS A 128 -17.27 -7.40 5.16
CA LYS A 128 -18.03 -8.37 4.34
C LYS A 128 -18.35 -9.67 5.07
N VAL A 129 -17.43 -10.16 5.89
CA VAL A 129 -17.61 -11.40 6.66
C VAL A 129 -18.58 -11.19 7.82
N ASN A 130 -18.59 -10.01 8.44
CA ASN A 130 -19.54 -9.68 9.50
C ASN A 130 -20.97 -9.60 8.98
N ASN A 131 -21.18 -9.10 7.77
CA ASN A 131 -22.48 -9.16 7.10
C ASN A 131 -22.79 -10.60 6.61
N GLU A 132 -23.87 -11.19 7.11
CA GLU A 132 -24.21 -12.58 6.87
C GLU A 132 -24.65 -12.86 5.43
N GLU A 133 -25.35 -11.92 4.80
CA GLU A 133 -25.77 -12.01 3.39
C GLU A 133 -24.55 -11.95 2.47
N GLU A 134 -23.66 -10.99 2.69
CA GLU A 134 -22.45 -10.82 1.89
C GLU A 134 -21.49 -11.99 2.08
N PHE A 135 -21.36 -12.51 3.31
CA PHE A 135 -20.53 -13.68 3.56
C PHE A 135 -21.09 -14.95 2.89
N THR A 136 -22.42 -15.09 2.85
CA THR A 136 -23.08 -16.19 2.14
C THR A 136 -22.86 -16.08 0.64
N ALA A 137 -23.02 -14.87 0.07
CA ALA A 137 -22.73 -14.60 -1.34
C ALA A 137 -21.25 -14.90 -1.68
N LEU A 138 -20.33 -14.53 -0.79
CA LEU A 138 -18.91 -14.83 -0.94
C LEU A 138 -18.65 -16.34 -1.00
N LYS A 139 -19.23 -17.11 -0.07
CA LYS A 139 -19.08 -18.57 -0.03
C LYS A 139 -19.71 -19.26 -1.25
N ALA A 140 -20.76 -18.69 -1.82
CA ALA A 140 -21.42 -19.20 -3.02
C ALA A 140 -20.65 -18.91 -4.31
N PHE A 141 -19.71 -17.95 -4.29
CA PHE A 141 -18.95 -17.56 -5.48
C PHE A 141 -18.13 -18.73 -6.03
N LYS A 142 -18.27 -19.01 -7.33
CA LYS A 142 -17.57 -20.12 -7.99
C LYS A 142 -16.15 -19.73 -8.38
N ILE A 143 -15.19 -20.59 -8.02
CA ILE A 143 -13.77 -20.48 -8.36
C ILE A 143 -13.37 -21.62 -9.30
#